data_AF-A0A5C9EFX3-F1
#
_entry.id   AF-A0A5C9EFX3-F1
#
_cell.length_a   1.000
_cell.length_b   1.000
_cell.length_c   1.000
_cell.angle_alpha   90.00
_cell.angle_beta   90.00
_cell.angle_gamma   90.00
#
_symmetry.space_group_name_H-M   'P 1'
#
loop_
_entity.id
_entity.type
_entity.pdbx_description
1 polymer ?
#
loop_
_entity_poly.entity_id
_entity_poly.type
_entity_poly.pdbx_seq_one_letter_code
_entity_poly.pdbx_strand_id
1 'polypeptide(L)'
;MQIYENNFVENENVSQENIPKEIDADDEDFYNNLANDYLHVKIGRKQEKLEEYISAYDSLKNKDSFNAHYLRSLIDQLRTELS
;
A
#
# COMPACT_ATOMS: atom_id res chain seq x y z
N MET A 1 6.83 -71.34 19.49
CA MET A 1 7.11 -70.49 18.32
C MET A 1 5.79 -70.33 17.57
N GLN A 2 5.11 -69.22 17.80
CA GLN A 2 3.88 -68.83 17.12
C GLN A 2 4.06 -67.37 16.68
N ILE A 3 3.40 -67.05 15.58
CA ILE A 3 3.79 -66.10 14.54
C ILE A 3 3.23 -64.72 14.88
N TYR A 4 3.98 -63.66 14.60
CA TYR A 4 3.62 -62.26 14.82
C TYR A 4 2.25 -61.92 14.21
N GLU A 5 1.34 -61.37 15.01
CA GLU A 5 0.13 -60.71 14.51
C GLU A 5 0.50 -59.32 14.01
N ASN A 6 0.43 -59.16 12.68
CA ASN A 6 0.42 -57.87 12.00
C ASN A 6 -0.91 -57.16 12.28
N ASN A 7 -0.88 -56.09 13.08
CA ASN A 7 -1.97 -55.12 13.13
C ASN A 7 -1.60 -53.91 12.28
N PHE A 8 -1.96 -53.99 11.00
CA PHE A 8 -2.09 -52.83 10.12
C PHE A 8 -3.58 -52.44 10.15
N VAL A 9 -3.89 -51.25 10.65
CA VAL A 9 -5.13 -50.53 10.33
C VAL A 9 -4.74 -49.11 9.95
N GLU A 10 -5.16 -48.72 8.76
CA GLU A 10 -4.86 -47.48 8.05
C GLU A 10 -5.60 -46.27 8.65
N ASN A 11 -4.93 -45.12 8.52
CA ASN A 11 -5.44 -43.74 8.33
C ASN A 11 -6.71 -43.28 9.08
N GLU A 12 -6.60 -42.13 9.76
CA GLU A 12 -7.50 -40.99 9.49
C GLU A 12 -6.96 -39.67 10.08
N ASN A 13 -6.76 -38.70 9.17
CA ASN A 13 -6.80 -37.25 9.37
C ASN A 13 -5.82 -36.58 10.36
N VAL A 14 -4.61 -36.28 9.85
CA VAL A 14 -3.89 -35.06 10.25
C VAL A 14 -4.59 -33.87 9.59
N SER A 15 -5.71 -33.43 10.17
CA SER A 15 -6.28 -32.11 9.85
C SER A 15 -5.46 -31.06 10.57
N GLN A 16 -4.30 -30.71 10.00
CA GLN A 16 -3.69 -29.40 10.22
C GLN A 16 -4.52 -28.36 9.49
N GLU A 17 -5.70 -28.04 10.01
CA GLU A 17 -6.50 -26.93 9.51
C GLU A 17 -6.60 -25.85 10.59
N ASN A 18 -5.96 -24.72 10.28
CA ASN A 18 -6.10 -23.41 10.91
C ASN A 18 -5.36 -23.19 12.24
N ILE A 19 -4.03 -23.39 12.24
CA ILE A 19 -3.19 -22.52 13.08
C ILE A 19 -3.15 -21.18 12.35
N PRO A 20 -3.65 -20.07 12.94
CA PRO A 20 -3.41 -18.75 12.36
C PRO A 20 -1.90 -18.63 12.20
N LYS A 21 -1.41 -18.36 10.98
CA LYS A 21 -0.01 -18.02 10.77
C LYS A 21 0.27 -16.84 11.70
N GLU A 22 0.98 -17.09 12.80
CA GLU A 22 1.61 -16.04 13.57
C GLU A 22 2.47 -15.29 12.56
N ILE A 23 2.16 -14.03 12.34
CA ILE A 23 2.99 -13.17 11.51
C ILE A 23 4.26 -13.01 12.33
N ASP A 24 5.35 -13.62 11.88
CA ASP A 24 6.64 -13.46 12.54
C ASP A 24 6.97 -11.96 12.58
N ALA A 25 7.62 -11.48 13.64
CA ALA A 25 7.94 -10.05 13.78
C ALA A 25 8.72 -9.49 12.56
N ASP A 26 9.51 -10.35 11.91
CA ASP A 26 10.23 -10.03 10.66
C ASP A 26 9.28 -9.76 9.49
N ASP A 27 8.15 -10.47 9.41
CA ASP A 27 7.11 -10.23 8.40
C ASP A 27 6.38 -8.92 8.69
N GLU A 28 6.05 -8.62 9.95
CA GLU A 28 5.40 -7.36 10.34
C GLU A 28 6.27 -6.14 10.01
N ASP A 29 7.56 -6.18 10.35
CA ASP A 29 8.51 -5.12 10.02
C ASP A 29 8.67 -4.95 8.50
N PHE A 30 8.69 -6.05 7.74
CA PHE A 30 8.72 -5.98 6.28
C PHE A 30 7.49 -5.25 5.72
N TYR A 31 6.28 -5.61 6.15
CA TYR A 31 5.06 -4.98 5.63
C TYR A 31 4.95 -3.51 6.07
N ASN A 32 5.36 -3.18 7.28
CA ASN A 32 5.41 -1.80 7.76
C ASN A 32 6.36 -0.94 6.92
N ASN A 33 7.57 -1.45 6.65
CA ASN A 33 8.54 -0.76 5.80
C ASN A 33 8.01 -0.58 4.38
N LEU A 34 7.43 -1.63 3.78
CA LEU A 34 6.84 -1.56 2.45
C LEU A 34 5.70 -0.53 2.38
N ALA A 35 4.81 -0.51 3.37
CA ALA A 35 3.70 0.43 3.44
C ALA A 35 4.19 1.88 3.58
N ASN A 36 5.21 2.10 4.42
CA ASN A 36 5.84 3.41 4.61
C ASN A 36 6.51 3.90 3.33
N ASP A 37 7.32 3.06 2.68
CA ASP A 37 7.99 3.41 1.42
C ASP A 37 6.99 3.75 0.32
N TYR A 38 5.93 2.93 0.19
CA TYR A 38 4.86 3.21 -0.76
C TYR A 38 4.16 4.54 -0.47
N LEU A 39 3.86 4.82 0.79
CA LEU A 39 3.26 6.07 1.21
C LEU A 39 4.17 7.26 0.90
N HIS A 40 5.47 7.15 1.20
CA HIS A 40 6.47 8.19 0.90
C HIS A 40 6.57 8.47 -0.59
N VAL A 41 6.66 7.44 -1.43
CA VAL A 41 6.70 7.60 -2.90
C VAL A 41 5.42 8.28 -3.39
N LYS A 42 4.26 7.89 -2.86
CA LYS A 42 2.97 8.47 -3.24
C LYS A 42 2.88 9.95 -2.84
N ILE A 43 3.33 10.31 -1.63
CA ILE A 43 3.39 11.70 -1.16
C ILE A 43 4.36 12.52 -2.02
N GLY A 44 5.56 12.01 -2.28
CA GLY A 44 6.56 12.68 -3.10
C GLY A 44 6.05 13.02 -4.50
N ARG A 45 5.41 12.05 -5.18
CA ARG A 45 4.78 12.28 -6.49
C ARG A 45 3.69 13.35 -6.47
N LYS A 46 2.91 13.41 -5.39
CA LYS A 46 1.88 14.47 -5.24
C LYS A 46 2.51 15.84 -5.01
N GLN A 47 3.61 15.91 -4.26
CA GLN A 47 4.37 17.15 -4.05
C GLN A 47 4.97 17.66 -5.37
N GLU A 48 5.60 16.79 -6.16
CA GLU A 48 6.10 17.13 -7.50
C GLU A 48 4.97 17.67 -8.40
N LYS A 49 3.81 17.01 -8.38
CA LYS A 49 2.62 17.44 -9.15
C LYS A 49 2.12 18.81 -8.71
N LEU A 50 2.10 19.06 -7.40
CA LEU A 50 1.69 20.34 -6.83
C LEU A 50 2.64 21.47 -7.30
N GLU A 51 3.95 21.23 -7.27
CA GLU A 51 4.94 22.19 -7.76
C GLU A 51 4.80 22.47 -9.27
N GLU A 52 4.53 21.43 -10.07
CA GLU A 52 4.23 21.55 -11.50
C GLU A 52 3.04 22.49 -11.73
N TYR A 53 1.94 22.28 -11.00
CA TYR A 53 0.73 23.09 -11.15
C TYR A 53 0.88 24.51 -10.65
N ILE A 54 1.59 24.73 -9.53
CA ILE A 54 1.92 26.07 -9.05
C ILE A 54 2.74 26.82 -10.11
N SER A 55 3.78 26.18 -10.64
CA SER A 55 4.64 26.76 -11.68
C SER A 55 3.84 27.11 -12.95
N ALA A 56 2.97 26.19 -13.39
CA ALA A 56 2.09 26.42 -14.53
C ALA A 56 1.12 27.57 -14.27
N TYR A 57 0.49 27.62 -13.09
CA TYR A 57 -0.41 28.69 -12.69
C TYR A 57 0.32 30.03 -12.71
N ASP A 58 1.50 30.11 -12.09
CA ASP A 58 2.33 31.31 -12.00
C ASP A 58 2.73 31.85 -13.36
N SER A 59 3.04 30.98 -14.31
CA SER A 59 3.37 31.34 -15.69
C SER A 59 2.21 31.98 -16.48
N LEU A 60 0.95 31.82 -16.05
CA LEU A 60 -0.20 32.39 -16.75
C LEU A 60 -0.26 33.91 -16.59
N LYS A 61 -0.35 34.62 -17.73
CA LYS A 61 -0.54 36.07 -17.77
C LYS A 61 -1.91 36.51 -17.24
N ASN A 62 -2.96 35.76 -17.56
CA ASN A 62 -4.33 36.08 -17.16
C ASN A 62 -4.82 35.09 -16.09
N LYS A 63 -4.94 35.58 -14.84
CA LYS A 63 -5.38 34.79 -13.69
C LYS A 63 -6.91 34.62 -13.60
N ASP A 64 -7.68 35.37 -14.40
CA ASP A 64 -9.14 35.25 -14.50
C ASP A 64 -9.57 34.30 -15.64
N SER A 65 -8.61 33.64 -16.29
CA SER A 65 -8.91 32.67 -17.34
C SER A 65 -9.42 31.35 -16.75
N PHE A 66 -10.20 30.62 -17.54
CA PHE A 66 -10.63 29.26 -17.19
C PHE A 66 -9.44 28.37 -16.77
N ASN A 67 -8.33 28.43 -17.51
CA ASN A 67 -7.13 27.64 -17.21
C ASN A 67 -6.53 27.99 -15.85
N ALA A 68 -6.51 29.28 -15.47
CA ALA A 68 -6.03 29.71 -14.17
C ALA A 68 -6.92 29.18 -13.04
N HIS A 69 -8.24 29.28 -13.18
CA HIS A 69 -9.19 28.72 -12.21
C HIS A 69 -9.07 27.20 -12.11
N TYR A 70 -8.91 26.50 -13.23
CA TYR A 70 -8.73 25.05 -13.25
C TYR A 70 -7.45 24.63 -12.52
N LEU A 71 -6.31 25.26 -12.82
CA LEU A 71 -5.05 24.98 -12.13
C LEU A 71 -5.15 25.28 -10.63
N ARG A 72 -5.82 26.38 -10.25
CA ARG A 72 -6.05 26.71 -8.85
C ARG A 72 -6.85 25.62 -8.12
N SER A 73 -7.93 25.11 -8.73
CA SER A 73 -8.70 24.00 -8.16
C SER A 73 -7.86 22.73 -7.97
N LEU A 74 -6.98 22.40 -8.93
CA LEU A 74 -6.06 21.27 -8.80
C LEU A 74 -5.04 21.46 -7.67
N ILE A 75 -4.49 22.66 -7.53
CA ILE A 75 -3.57 23.04 -6.45
C ILE A 75 -4.27 22.89 -5.09
N ASP A 76 -5.49 23.42 -4.96
CA ASP A 76 -6.25 23.38 -3.70
C ASP A 76 -6.63 21.94 -3.32
N GLN A 77 -6.99 21.11 -4.31
CA GLN A 77 -7.25 19.69 -4.09
C GLN A 77 -5.98 18.97 -3.59
N LEU A 78 -4.84 19.15 -4.28
CA LEU A 78 -3.60 18.48 -3.87
C LEU A 78 -3.09 18.94 -2.50
N ARG A 79 -3.25 20.23 -2.15
CA ARG A 79 -2.94 20.73 -0.80
C ARG A 79 -3.80 20.06 0.26
N THR A 80 -5.08 19.87 -0.02
CA THR A 80 -6.01 19.18 0.89
C THR A 80 -5.61 17.71 1.07
N GLU A 81 -5.18 17.04 0.00
CA GLU A 81 -4.72 15.65 0.05
C GLU A 81 -3.34 15.44 0.72
N LEU A 82 -2.56 16.52 0.88
CA LEU A 82 -1.21 16.53 1.47
C LEU A 82 -1.19 17.13 2.89
N SER A 83 -2.29 17.72 3.36
CA SER A 83 -2.45 18.27 4.71
C SER A 83 -2.87 17.19 5.69
#